data_AF-A0A3N5U2I5-F1
#
_entry.id   AF-A0A3N5U2I5-F1
#
_cell.length_a   1.000
_cell.length_b   1.000
_cell.length_c   1.000
_cell.angle_alpha   90.00
_cell.angle_beta   90.00
_cell.angle_gamma   90.00
#
_symmetry.space_group_name_H-M   'P 1'
#
loop_
_entity.id
_entity.type
_entity.pdbx_description
1 polymer ?
#
loop_
_entity_poly.entity_id
_entity_poly.type
_entity_poly.pdbx_seq_one_letter_code
_entity_poly.pdbx_strand_id
1 'polypeptide(L)'
;MKHTKALIVAPALSLIMLGNVGAADSPMSLRPIFGDFHATAGNEVAVPFFKSTDSNGDGYPESIKVSFRVYSAGTNTLLHTTPAMKLLTAPIPTGCTVNDPNKFFDFDWDILPTRRIAQLDSSGALVAENKRMSMAINLTVDCWDGSSNQYSERAAVYSGNLSGVAETGNPVESWMRVFNGRQIYGLNGVDQDGNLINDALMITTGMETSLGDNITVYFVVAGTGIDLGTLPASTYALTR
;
A
#
# COMPACT_ATOMS: atom_id res chain seq x y z
N MET A 1 -31.44 34.64 -15.30
CA MET A 1 -31.70 33.20 -15.06
C MET A 1 -30.48 32.42 -15.54
N LYS A 2 -29.95 31.55 -14.67
CA LYS A 2 -28.86 30.60 -14.94
C LYS A 2 -29.38 29.41 -15.74
N HIS A 3 -28.63 28.95 -16.74
CA HIS A 3 -28.47 27.56 -17.22
C HIS A 3 -27.20 27.59 -18.11
N THR A 4 -26.00 27.25 -17.67
CA THR A 4 -25.38 25.95 -17.34
C THR A 4 -25.42 24.89 -18.46
N LYS A 5 -24.21 24.39 -18.77
CA LYS A 5 -23.81 23.10 -19.38
C LYS A 5 -23.91 23.04 -20.92
N ALA A 6 -22.92 22.54 -21.67
CA ALA A 6 -21.83 21.65 -21.32
C ALA A 6 -20.60 21.95 -22.20
N LEU A 7 -19.44 22.18 -21.58
CA LEU A 7 -18.17 21.95 -22.24
C LEU A 7 -17.80 20.50 -21.97
N ILE A 8 -17.82 19.70 -23.02
CA ILE A 8 -17.31 18.34 -23.05
C ILE A 8 -15.81 18.42 -22.74
N VAL A 9 -15.43 18.10 -21.51
CA VAL A 9 -14.04 17.77 -21.17
C VAL A 9 -14.05 16.27 -20.88
N ALA A 10 -13.74 15.49 -21.90
CA ALA A 10 -13.27 14.13 -21.71
C ALA A 10 -11.79 14.23 -21.35
N PRO A 11 -11.36 13.98 -20.09
CA PRO A 11 -9.96 13.70 -19.84
C PRO A 11 -9.68 12.29 -20.39
N ALA A 12 -9.01 12.26 -21.54
CA ALA A 12 -8.31 11.10 -22.03
C ALA A 12 -7.22 10.72 -21.00
N LEU A 13 -7.54 9.79 -20.10
CA LEU A 13 -6.57 9.12 -19.25
C LEU A 13 -6.47 7.66 -19.68
N SER A 14 -5.96 7.45 -20.88
CA SER A 14 -5.60 6.13 -21.38
C SER A 14 -4.40 6.27 -22.30
N LEU A 15 -3.21 5.96 -21.77
CA LEU A 15 -2.14 5.44 -22.61
C LEU A 15 -1.31 4.42 -21.84
N ILE A 16 -1.60 3.15 -22.10
CA ILE A 16 -0.80 1.96 -21.78
C ILE A 16 0.48 1.97 -22.63
N MET A 17 1.62 1.64 -22.04
CA MET A 17 2.69 0.92 -22.73
C MET A 17 3.17 -0.19 -21.77
N LEU A 18 2.91 -1.43 -22.18
CA LEU A 18 3.36 -2.67 -21.54
C LEU A 18 4.73 -3.04 -22.13
N GLY A 19 5.64 -3.53 -21.29
CA GLY A 19 6.90 -4.11 -21.69
C GLY A 19 7.43 -5.00 -20.58
N ASN A 20 7.60 -6.28 -20.88
CA ASN A 20 8.10 -7.32 -20.00
C ASN A 20 9.61 -7.18 -19.75
N VAL A 21 10.01 -7.49 -18.51
CA VAL A 21 11.28 -8.12 -18.05
C VAL A 21 12.61 -7.44 -18.44
N GLY A 22 13.36 -6.99 -17.42
CA GLY A 22 14.81 -6.83 -17.49
C GLY A 22 15.38 -5.62 -16.73
N ALA A 23 16.33 -5.89 -15.83
CA ALA A 23 17.23 -4.97 -15.13
C ALA A 23 16.67 -4.20 -13.92
N ALA A 24 17.47 -4.26 -12.84
CA ALA A 24 17.25 -3.75 -11.49
C ALA A 24 17.09 -2.22 -11.32
N ASP A 25 16.68 -1.49 -12.37
CA ASP A 25 16.52 -0.03 -12.33
C ASP A 25 15.34 0.50 -13.17
N SER A 26 14.42 -0.36 -13.62
CA SER A 26 13.24 0.10 -14.37
C SER A 26 12.04 0.36 -13.44
N PRO A 27 11.40 1.54 -13.48
CA PRO A 27 10.22 1.82 -12.65
C PRO A 27 9.08 0.86 -13.00
N MET A 28 8.67 0.06 -12.01
CA MET A 28 7.54 -0.86 -12.15
C MET A 28 6.21 -0.10 -12.31
N SER A 29 5.33 -0.66 -13.15
CA SER A 29 4.01 -0.10 -13.46
C SER A 29 3.04 -0.23 -12.28
N LEU A 30 2.83 0.87 -11.55
CA LEU A 30 1.95 0.97 -10.37
C LEU A 30 0.51 1.42 -10.73
N ARG A 31 -0.16 0.75 -11.68
CA ARG A 31 -1.56 1.07 -12.05
C ARG A 31 -2.52 0.30 -11.14
N PRO A 32 -2.82 0.80 -9.92
CA PRO A 32 -3.79 1.90 -9.76
C PRO A 32 -3.47 2.79 -8.54
N ILE A 33 -2.24 3.30 -8.40
CA ILE A 33 -1.83 4.01 -7.17
C ILE A 33 -2.03 5.53 -7.22
N PHE A 34 -2.78 6.04 -8.19
CA PHE A 34 -3.15 7.45 -8.26
C PHE A 34 -4.54 7.65 -7.65
N GLY A 35 -4.57 8.01 -6.37
CA GLY A 35 -5.72 8.68 -5.77
C GLY A 35 -5.64 10.16 -6.10
N ASP A 36 -6.67 10.70 -6.72
CA ASP A 36 -6.78 12.14 -6.97
C ASP A 36 -7.09 12.85 -5.65
N PHE A 37 -6.11 13.55 -5.08
CA PHE A 37 -6.27 14.35 -3.86
C PHE A 37 -6.81 15.73 -4.26
N HIS A 38 -8.06 15.79 -4.71
CA HIS A 38 -8.67 17.07 -5.04
C HIS A 38 -9.05 17.83 -3.78
N ALA A 39 -8.19 18.77 -3.39
CA ALA A 39 -8.53 19.89 -2.56
C ALA A 39 -7.89 21.16 -3.13
N THR A 40 -8.65 22.04 -3.78
CA THR A 40 -8.08 23.24 -4.39
C THR A 40 -7.70 24.24 -3.28
N ALA A 41 -6.54 24.93 -3.27
CA ALA A 41 -5.42 25.00 -4.21
C ALA A 41 -4.12 24.45 -3.58
N GLY A 42 -3.25 23.71 -4.28
CA GLY A 42 -3.25 23.38 -5.72
C GLY A 42 -2.57 22.04 -6.00
N ASN A 43 -3.42 21.02 -6.19
CA ASN A 43 -3.21 19.69 -6.78
C ASN A 43 -1.91 18.99 -6.35
N GLU A 44 -2.00 18.04 -5.45
CA GLU A 44 -0.85 17.24 -5.00
C GLU A 44 -1.03 15.78 -5.44
N VAL A 45 0.05 15.13 -5.85
CA VAL A 45 0.06 13.69 -6.13
C VAL A 45 1.03 13.03 -5.16
N ALA A 46 0.52 12.09 -4.35
CA ALA A 46 1.35 11.20 -3.57
C ALA A 46 1.70 9.98 -4.43
N VAL A 47 3.00 9.77 -4.63
CA VAL A 47 3.53 8.62 -5.37
C VAL A 47 4.25 7.71 -4.37
N PRO A 48 3.89 6.42 -4.27
CA PRO A 48 4.66 5.47 -3.50
C PRO A 48 6.10 5.43 -3.98
N PHE A 49 7.03 5.42 -3.04
CA PHE A 49 8.44 5.29 -3.31
C PHE A 49 9.00 4.10 -2.53
N PHE A 50 9.57 3.17 -3.28
CA PHE A 50 10.20 1.97 -2.76
C PHE A 50 11.69 2.01 -3.08
N LYS A 51 12.52 1.69 -2.09
CA LYS A 51 13.96 1.50 -2.30
C LYS A 51 14.39 0.19 -1.67
N SER A 52 14.63 -0.80 -2.52
CA SER A 52 15.22 -2.07 -2.14
C SER A 52 16.69 -1.88 -1.76
N THR A 53 17.14 -2.64 -0.77
CA THR A 53 18.55 -2.78 -0.39
C THR A 53 18.87 -4.25 -0.55
N ASP A 54 19.83 -4.53 -1.42
CA ASP A 54 20.48 -5.82 -1.66
C ASP A 54 21.97 -5.57 -1.44
N SER A 55 22.45 -5.88 -0.24
CA SER A 55 23.81 -5.52 0.19
C SER A 55 24.87 -6.52 -0.25
N ASN A 56 24.46 -7.76 -0.52
CA ASN A 56 25.34 -8.84 -0.97
C ASN A 56 25.29 -9.06 -2.49
N GLY A 57 24.35 -8.42 -3.20
CA GLY A 57 24.22 -8.47 -4.66
C GLY A 57 23.72 -9.81 -5.18
N ASP A 58 22.98 -10.56 -4.37
CA ASP A 58 22.51 -11.90 -4.72
C ASP A 58 21.18 -11.91 -5.49
N GLY A 59 20.56 -10.75 -5.69
CA GLY A 59 19.29 -10.58 -6.37
C GLY A 59 18.07 -10.62 -5.45
N TYR A 60 18.25 -10.91 -4.16
CA TYR A 60 17.21 -10.92 -3.14
C TYR A 60 17.44 -9.78 -2.14
N PRO A 61 16.58 -8.75 -2.11
CA PRO A 61 16.80 -7.62 -1.21
C PRO A 61 16.60 -8.02 0.25
N GLU A 62 17.46 -7.59 1.17
CA GLU A 62 17.27 -7.83 2.60
C GLU A 62 16.21 -6.90 3.21
N SER A 63 15.93 -5.78 2.55
CA SER A 63 14.88 -4.86 2.97
C SER A 63 14.42 -3.90 1.89
N ILE A 64 13.24 -3.33 2.09
CA ILE A 64 12.62 -2.31 1.26
C ILE A 64 12.31 -1.11 2.16
N LYS A 65 12.81 0.08 1.78
CA LYS A 65 12.35 1.33 2.37
C LYS A 65 11.09 1.80 1.67
N VAL A 66 10.11 2.22 2.45
CA VAL A 66 8.77 2.58 2.00
C VAL A 66 8.47 4.02 2.42
N SER A 67 8.06 4.86 1.47
CA SER A 67 7.53 6.20 1.73
C SER A 67 6.58 6.66 0.62
N PHE A 68 6.00 7.84 0.77
CA PHE A 68 5.36 8.59 -0.30
C PHE A 68 6.19 9.82 -0.63
N ARG A 69 6.32 10.10 -1.93
CA ARG A 69 6.80 11.39 -2.43
C ARG A 69 5.61 12.21 -2.89
N VAL A 70 5.48 13.41 -2.35
CA VAL A 70 4.35 14.31 -2.65
C VAL A 70 4.83 15.38 -3.61
N TYR A 71 4.18 15.46 -4.76
CA TYR A 71 4.50 16.37 -5.85
C TYR A 71 3.36 17.36 -6.07
N SER A 72 3.69 18.53 -6.62
CA SER A 72 2.67 19.38 -7.24
C SER A 72 2.22 18.73 -8.54
N ALA A 73 0.93 18.43 -8.65
CA ALA A 73 0.32 17.75 -9.77
C ALA A 73 0.49 18.53 -11.07
N GLY A 74 0.64 17.77 -12.16
CA GLY A 74 0.95 18.34 -13.47
C GLY A 74 2.40 18.84 -13.58
N THR A 75 3.23 18.67 -12.54
CA THR A 75 4.64 19.06 -12.53
C THR A 75 5.53 17.96 -11.92
N ASN A 76 6.85 18.09 -12.06
CA ASN A 76 7.83 17.24 -11.39
C ASN A 76 8.36 17.86 -10.08
N THR A 77 7.70 18.90 -9.56
CA THR A 77 8.13 19.62 -8.37
C THR A 77 7.81 18.80 -7.13
N LEU A 78 8.85 18.21 -6.51
CA LEU A 78 8.73 17.52 -5.23
C LEU A 78 8.47 18.55 -4.12
N LEU A 79 7.37 18.39 -3.39
CA LEU A 79 7.03 19.23 -2.25
C LEU A 79 7.66 18.68 -0.98
N HIS A 80 7.49 17.40 -0.71
CA HIS A 80 8.09 16.71 0.43
C HIS A 80 8.08 15.20 0.24
N THR A 81 8.77 14.48 1.14
CA THR A 81 8.73 13.02 1.24
C THR A 81 8.31 12.65 2.65
N THR A 82 7.39 11.71 2.79
CA THR A 82 6.98 11.22 4.11
C THR A 82 8.12 10.43 4.77
N PRO A 83 8.17 10.34 6.11
CA PRO A 83 9.14 9.51 6.81
C PRO A 83 9.23 8.10 6.23
N ALA A 84 10.45 7.71 5.82
CA ALA A 84 10.69 6.41 5.23
C ALA A 84 10.79 5.32 6.29
N MET A 85 10.06 4.24 6.11
CA MET A 85 10.06 3.10 7.04
C MET A 85 10.67 1.86 6.37
N LYS A 86 11.41 1.08 7.16
CA LYS A 86 12.14 -0.11 6.67
C LYS A 86 11.29 -1.36 6.89
N LEU A 87 10.83 -1.97 5.80
CA LEU A 87 10.25 -3.31 5.80
C LEU A 87 11.35 -4.32 5.47
N LEU A 88 11.61 -5.29 6.34
CA LEU A 88 12.45 -6.42 5.94
C LEU A 88 11.65 -7.32 5.01
N THR A 89 12.30 -7.97 4.06
CA THR A 89 11.68 -8.95 3.16
C THR A 89 11.22 -10.21 3.90
N ALA A 90 10.34 -10.99 3.26
CA ALA A 90 9.86 -12.26 3.82
C ALA A 90 11.02 -13.26 3.89
N PRO A 91 11.28 -13.92 5.02
CA PRO A 91 12.49 -14.75 5.16
C PRO A 91 12.52 -15.87 4.11
N ILE A 92 13.71 -16.16 3.57
CA ILE A 92 13.89 -17.31 2.69
C ILE A 92 13.47 -18.60 3.43
N PRO A 93 12.60 -19.43 2.85
CA PRO A 93 12.19 -20.70 3.46
C PRO A 93 13.38 -21.59 3.84
N THR A 94 13.20 -22.37 4.92
CA THR A 94 14.28 -23.22 5.45
C THR A 94 14.68 -24.28 4.43
N GLY A 95 15.97 -24.31 4.06
CA GLY A 95 16.49 -25.24 3.06
C GLY A 95 16.48 -24.69 1.63
N CYS A 96 16.11 -23.41 1.45
CA CYS A 96 16.25 -22.70 0.18
C CYS A 96 17.38 -21.68 0.22
N THR A 97 17.96 -21.40 -0.94
CA THR A 97 18.93 -20.31 -1.13
C THR A 97 18.64 -19.63 -2.47
N VAL A 98 18.94 -18.33 -2.57
CA VAL A 98 18.58 -17.47 -3.72
C VAL A 98 19.13 -18.00 -5.05
N ASN A 99 20.31 -18.63 -5.00
CA ASN A 99 21.05 -19.06 -6.19
C ASN A 99 21.23 -20.58 -6.25
N ASP A 100 20.28 -21.36 -5.69
CA ASP A 100 20.31 -22.82 -5.81
C ASP A 100 19.96 -23.25 -7.25
N PRO A 101 20.88 -23.85 -8.01
CA PRO A 101 20.62 -24.23 -9.40
C PRO A 101 19.60 -25.38 -9.52
N ASN A 102 19.28 -26.07 -8.43
CA ASN A 102 18.33 -27.19 -8.43
C ASN A 102 16.92 -26.77 -8.02
N LYS A 103 16.72 -25.50 -7.66
CA LYS A 103 15.42 -25.01 -7.19
C LYS A 103 15.00 -23.81 -8.00
N PHE A 104 13.71 -23.73 -8.25
CA PHE A 104 13.10 -22.49 -8.69
C PHE A 104 12.94 -21.60 -7.44
N PHE A 105 13.51 -20.40 -7.48
CA PHE A 105 13.39 -19.40 -6.43
C PHE A 105 12.71 -18.17 -7.02
N ASP A 106 11.67 -17.68 -6.35
CA ASP A 106 10.94 -16.50 -6.77
C ASP A 106 10.73 -15.55 -5.59
N PHE A 107 10.89 -14.25 -5.85
CA PHE A 107 10.59 -13.20 -4.89
C PHE A 107 9.59 -12.25 -5.54
N ASP A 108 8.40 -12.24 -4.96
CA ASP A 108 7.27 -11.50 -5.45
C ASP A 108 6.79 -10.49 -4.43
N TRP A 109 6.13 -9.45 -4.95
CA TRP A 109 5.52 -8.42 -4.14
C TRP A 109 4.34 -7.80 -4.84
N ASP A 110 3.31 -7.48 -4.06
CA ASP A 110 2.09 -6.81 -4.49
C ASP A 110 1.78 -5.62 -3.58
N ILE A 111 1.01 -4.68 -4.09
CA ILE A 111 0.68 -3.44 -3.37
C ILE A 111 -0.81 -3.15 -3.52
N LEU A 112 -1.47 -2.91 -2.39
CA LEU A 112 -2.88 -2.53 -2.31
C LEU A 112 -2.99 -1.13 -1.66
N PRO A 113 -3.16 -0.06 -2.44
CA PRO A 113 -3.36 1.28 -1.87
C PRO A 113 -4.78 1.45 -1.33
N THR A 114 -4.94 2.27 -0.28
CA THR A 114 -6.27 2.80 0.06
C THR A 114 -6.69 3.82 -0.98
N ARG A 115 -7.94 3.72 -1.44
CA ARG A 115 -8.56 4.83 -2.17
C ARG A 115 -9.02 5.87 -1.16
N ARG A 116 -8.50 7.09 -1.26
CA ARG A 116 -9.20 8.25 -0.72
C ARG A 116 -10.21 8.70 -1.76
N ILE A 117 -11.50 8.52 -1.49
CA ILE A 117 -12.51 9.30 -2.18
C ILE A 117 -12.44 10.68 -1.53
N ALA A 118 -12.22 11.74 -2.30
CA ALA A 118 -12.34 13.10 -1.78
C ALA A 118 -13.76 13.24 -1.20
N GLN A 119 -13.88 13.25 0.13
CA GLN A 119 -15.16 13.43 0.80
C GLN A 119 -15.42 14.92 0.91
N LEU A 120 -16.40 15.35 0.12
CA LEU A 120 -17.01 16.66 0.24
C LEU A 120 -18.03 16.58 1.38
N ASP A 121 -18.07 17.60 2.22
CA ASP A 121 -19.15 17.75 3.19
C ASP A 121 -20.49 18.03 2.49
N SER A 122 -21.55 18.14 3.29
CA SER A 122 -22.90 18.45 2.81
C SER A 122 -23.03 19.79 2.06
N SER A 123 -22.02 20.67 2.17
CA SER A 123 -21.92 21.95 1.47
C SER A 123 -21.05 21.90 0.21
N GLY A 124 -20.43 20.74 -0.09
CA GLY A 124 -19.47 20.60 -1.19
C GLY A 124 -18.06 21.09 -0.83
N ALA A 125 -17.79 21.41 0.43
CA ALA A 125 -16.49 21.83 0.93
C ALA A 125 -15.66 20.63 1.41
N LEU A 126 -14.35 20.79 1.41
CA LEU A 126 -13.42 19.70 1.72
C LEU A 126 -13.25 19.58 3.22
N VAL A 127 -13.48 18.38 3.76
CA VAL A 127 -13.16 18.10 5.16
C VAL A 127 -11.63 17.91 5.26
N ALA A 128 -10.96 18.95 5.78
CA ALA A 128 -9.53 19.18 5.57
C ALA A 128 -8.61 18.58 6.65
N GLU A 129 -9.07 17.70 7.53
CA GLU A 129 -8.32 17.48 8.78
C GLU A 129 -7.36 16.29 8.81
N ASN A 130 -7.19 15.52 7.72
CA ASN A 130 -6.09 14.55 7.65
C ASN A 130 -5.76 14.16 6.20
N LYS A 131 -4.73 14.80 5.61
CA LYS A 131 -4.17 14.37 4.32
C LYS A 131 -3.35 13.09 4.53
N ARG A 132 -3.99 11.92 4.54
CA ARG A 132 -3.32 10.63 4.75
C ARG A 132 -3.57 9.67 3.60
N MET A 133 -2.58 8.84 3.30
CA MET A 133 -2.71 7.71 2.39
C MET A 133 -2.09 6.49 3.03
N SER A 134 -2.70 5.33 2.78
CA SER A 134 -2.18 4.06 3.27
C SER A 134 -2.01 3.10 2.12
N MET A 135 -1.07 2.18 2.25
CA MET A 135 -0.90 1.08 1.32
C MET A 135 -0.50 -0.17 2.08
N ALA A 136 -1.04 -1.29 1.63
CA ALA A 136 -0.60 -2.61 2.02
C ALA A 136 0.42 -3.09 1.00
N ILE A 137 1.41 -3.82 1.48
CA ILE A 137 2.50 -4.41 0.70
C ILE A 137 2.54 -5.87 1.15
N ASN A 138 2.34 -6.84 0.26
CA ASN A 138 2.70 -8.23 0.56
C ASN A 138 3.99 -8.58 -0.17
N LEU A 139 4.81 -9.35 0.52
CA LEU A 139 6.07 -9.87 0.05
C LEU A 139 5.98 -11.39 0.18
N THR A 140 6.23 -12.09 -0.90
CA THR A 140 6.21 -13.55 -0.98
C THR A 140 7.55 -14.03 -1.48
N VAL A 141 8.07 -15.08 -0.85
CA VAL A 141 9.21 -15.84 -1.35
C VAL A 141 8.73 -17.25 -1.58
N ASP A 142 8.83 -17.71 -2.82
CA ASP A 142 8.51 -19.07 -3.23
C ASP A 142 9.78 -19.82 -3.60
N CYS A 143 9.80 -21.11 -3.28
CA CYS A 143 10.91 -22.00 -3.54
C CYS A 143 10.41 -23.40 -3.84
N TRP A 144 10.71 -23.90 -5.03
CA TRP A 144 10.25 -25.21 -5.51
C TRP A 144 11.43 -26.10 -5.91
N ASP A 145 11.48 -27.31 -5.37
CA ASP A 145 12.55 -28.29 -5.60
C ASP A 145 12.17 -29.41 -6.60
N GLY A 146 11.05 -29.25 -7.32
CA GLY A 146 10.50 -30.27 -8.20
C GLY A 146 9.53 -31.24 -7.51
N SER A 147 9.52 -31.29 -6.18
CA SER A 147 8.71 -32.23 -5.39
C SER A 147 7.84 -31.54 -4.32
N SER A 148 8.29 -30.42 -3.78
CA SER A 148 7.62 -29.65 -2.75
C SER A 148 7.76 -28.15 -3.01
N ASN A 149 6.67 -27.40 -2.79
CA ASN A 149 6.72 -25.93 -2.77
C ASN A 149 6.86 -25.46 -1.33
N GLN A 150 7.78 -24.54 -1.09
CA GLN A 150 8.01 -23.89 0.18
C GLN A 150 7.82 -22.39 -0.03
N TYR A 151 6.99 -21.77 0.79
CA TYR A 151 6.74 -20.34 0.69
C TYR A 151 6.92 -19.66 2.04
N SER A 152 7.26 -18.38 1.98
CA SER A 152 7.24 -17.48 3.14
C SER A 152 6.59 -16.17 2.76
N GLU A 153 5.89 -15.58 3.71
CA GLU A 153 5.10 -14.38 3.48
C GLU A 153 5.37 -13.34 4.54
N ARG A 154 5.33 -12.09 4.11
CA ARG A 154 5.33 -10.95 4.99
C ARG A 154 4.52 -9.83 4.37
N ALA A 155 3.56 -9.34 5.12
CA ALA A 155 2.81 -8.16 4.72
C ALA A 155 3.09 -6.98 5.65
N ALA A 156 2.84 -5.78 5.15
CA ALA A 156 2.84 -4.58 5.96
C ALA A 156 1.81 -3.58 5.46
N VAL A 157 1.22 -2.81 6.38
CA VAL A 157 0.51 -1.58 6.06
C VAL A 157 1.40 -0.40 6.41
N TYR A 158 1.70 0.45 5.44
CA TYR A 158 2.30 1.75 5.65
C TYR A 158 1.24 2.84 5.50
N SER A 159 1.23 3.79 6.42
CA SER A 159 0.30 4.92 6.40
C SER A 159 1.07 6.23 6.54
N GLY A 160 1.07 7.04 5.48
CA GLY A 160 1.85 8.26 5.40
C GLY A 160 1.00 9.52 5.61
N ASN A 161 1.47 10.41 6.49
CA ASN A 161 0.92 11.76 6.60
C ASN A 161 1.48 12.63 5.45
N LEU A 162 0.60 13.12 4.58
CA LEU A 162 0.89 13.88 3.37
C LEU A 162 0.78 15.40 3.58
N SER A 163 0.51 15.88 4.79
CA SER A 163 0.40 17.33 5.07
C SER A 163 1.75 18.06 4.98
N GLY A 164 2.87 17.35 5.05
CA GLY A 164 4.23 17.91 5.06
C GLY A 164 4.60 18.69 6.33
N VAL A 165 3.67 18.86 7.28
CA VAL A 165 3.86 19.54 8.56
C VAL A 165 3.18 18.72 9.65
N ALA A 166 3.87 18.45 10.76
CA ALA A 166 3.21 17.92 11.95
C ALA A 166 2.15 18.94 12.39
N GLU A 167 0.87 18.61 12.28
CA GLU A 167 -0.19 19.53 12.66
C GLU A 167 -0.09 19.82 14.16
N THR A 168 -0.12 21.10 14.52
CA THR A 168 -0.12 21.54 15.93
C THR A 168 -1.30 20.92 16.65
N GLY A 169 -1.03 20.01 17.59
CA GLY A 169 -2.05 19.28 18.36
C GLY A 169 -2.27 17.82 17.93
N ASN A 170 -1.72 17.38 16.79
CA ASN A 170 -1.78 15.98 16.36
C ASN A 170 -0.47 15.55 15.65
N PRO A 171 0.59 15.21 16.41
CA PRO A 171 1.95 15.03 15.89
C PRO A 171 2.17 13.70 15.15
N VAL A 172 1.11 13.00 14.72
CA VAL A 172 1.30 11.60 14.39
C VAL A 172 1.89 11.44 13.00
N GLU A 173 3.18 11.10 13.01
CA GLU A 173 4.01 10.81 11.85
C GLU A 173 3.43 9.66 10.99
N SER A 174 4.15 9.33 9.93
CA SER A 174 3.86 8.08 9.21
C SER A 174 4.04 6.89 10.15
N TRP A 175 3.32 5.80 9.92
CA TRP A 175 3.47 4.56 10.69
C TRP A 175 3.46 3.34 9.77
N MET A 176 3.98 2.23 10.28
CA MET A 176 3.98 0.96 9.59
C MET A 176 3.66 -0.17 10.57
N ARG A 177 2.77 -1.06 10.15
CA ARG A 177 2.43 -2.29 10.86
C ARG A 177 2.81 -3.49 10.02
N VAL A 178 3.53 -4.44 10.62
CA VAL A 178 4.02 -5.65 9.94
C VAL A 178 3.21 -6.87 10.38
N PHE A 179 2.92 -7.75 9.43
CA PHE A 179 2.23 -9.02 9.61
C PHE A 179 3.13 -10.13 9.05
N ASN A 180 3.73 -10.93 9.94
CA ASN A 180 4.58 -12.05 9.53
C ASN A 180 3.74 -13.30 9.23
N GLY A 181 4.06 -14.01 8.14
CA GLY A 181 3.35 -15.23 7.73
C GLY A 181 1.90 -14.97 7.32
N ARG A 182 1.61 -13.77 6.83
CA ARG A 182 0.28 -13.35 6.40
C ARG A 182 0.37 -12.52 5.14
N GLN A 183 -0.67 -12.62 4.31
CA GLN A 183 -0.97 -11.69 3.23
C GLN A 183 -2.08 -10.72 3.67
N ILE A 184 -2.11 -9.53 3.09
CA ILE A 184 -3.22 -8.58 3.17
C ILE A 184 -4.04 -8.72 1.89
N TYR A 185 -5.29 -9.12 2.03
CA TYR A 185 -6.25 -9.24 0.92
C TYR A 185 -7.09 -7.98 0.72
N GLY A 186 -7.19 -7.14 1.74
CA GLY A 186 -8.03 -5.96 1.69
C GLY A 186 -7.54 -4.85 2.61
N LEU A 187 -7.57 -3.63 2.10
CA LEU A 187 -7.24 -2.43 2.85
C LEU A 187 -8.25 -1.34 2.53
N ASN A 188 -9.09 -1.00 3.50
CA ASN A 188 -10.19 -0.04 3.32
C ASN A 188 -10.15 1.05 4.39
N GLY A 189 -10.43 2.28 4.00
CA GLY A 189 -10.73 3.35 4.94
C GLY A 189 -12.13 3.17 5.54
N VAL A 190 -12.28 3.48 6.83
CA VAL A 190 -13.55 3.44 7.55
C VAL A 190 -13.74 4.78 8.24
N ASP A 191 -14.93 5.35 8.10
CA ASP A 191 -15.43 6.53 8.79
C ASP A 191 -16.26 6.05 10.00
N GLN A 192 -15.69 6.11 11.20
CA GLN A 192 -16.31 5.58 12.42
C GLN A 192 -17.28 6.56 13.07
N ASP A 193 -17.03 7.87 12.94
CA ASP A 193 -17.80 8.91 13.60
C ASP A 193 -18.82 9.61 12.68
N GLY A 194 -18.85 9.23 11.39
CA GLY A 194 -19.80 9.71 10.40
C GLY A 194 -19.51 11.13 9.93
N ASN A 195 -18.30 11.64 10.15
CA ASN A 195 -17.89 12.98 9.75
C ASN A 195 -17.41 13.06 8.29
N LEU A 196 -17.51 11.95 7.55
CA LEU A 196 -17.01 11.80 6.18
C LEU A 196 -15.48 11.90 6.09
N ILE A 197 -14.77 11.43 7.12
CA ILE A 197 -13.32 11.24 7.14
C ILE A 197 -13.06 9.80 7.52
N ASN A 198 -12.21 9.11 6.74
CA ASN A 198 -11.71 7.80 7.14
C ASN A 198 -10.72 7.97 8.31
N ASP A 199 -11.20 7.84 9.54
CA ASP A 199 -10.47 7.92 10.81
C ASP A 199 -9.90 6.55 11.25
N ALA A 200 -10.37 5.46 10.64
CA ALA A 200 -9.85 4.11 10.82
C ALA A 200 -9.50 3.41 9.50
N LEU A 201 -8.72 2.34 9.60
CA LEU A 201 -8.45 1.40 8.52
C LEU A 201 -8.92 0.01 8.91
N MET A 202 -9.64 -0.64 8.00
CA MET A 202 -9.95 -2.06 8.04
C MET A 202 -8.93 -2.83 7.20
N ILE A 203 -8.15 -3.68 7.85
CA ILE A 203 -7.09 -4.50 7.24
C ILE A 203 -7.54 -5.96 7.27
N THR A 204 -7.83 -6.53 6.11
CA THR A 204 -8.17 -7.95 5.96
C THR A 204 -6.92 -8.73 5.62
N THR A 205 -6.55 -9.67 6.47
CA THR A 205 -5.37 -10.52 6.29
C THR A 205 -5.74 -11.98 6.18
N GLY A 206 -4.93 -12.78 5.52
CA GLY A 206 -5.01 -14.23 5.51
C GLY A 206 -3.69 -14.88 5.88
N MET A 207 -3.79 -16.08 6.43
CA MET A 207 -2.69 -17.02 6.58
C MET A 207 -3.13 -18.32 5.93
N GLU A 208 -2.37 -18.81 4.95
CA GLU A 208 -2.67 -20.08 4.31
C GLU A 208 -2.53 -21.23 5.32
N THR A 209 -3.47 -22.18 5.28
CA THR A 209 -3.46 -23.40 6.09
C THR A 209 -3.80 -24.60 5.21
N SER A 210 -3.58 -25.82 5.72
CA SER A 210 -3.95 -27.06 5.01
C SER A 210 -5.44 -27.19 4.71
N LEU A 211 -6.30 -26.36 5.30
CA LEU A 211 -7.75 -26.35 5.11
C LEU A 211 -8.25 -25.10 4.35
N GLY A 212 -7.35 -24.26 3.84
CA GLY A 212 -7.65 -22.96 3.22
C GLY A 212 -7.14 -21.78 4.06
N ASP A 213 -7.61 -20.56 3.76
CA ASP A 213 -7.08 -19.36 4.41
C ASP A 213 -7.77 -19.05 5.74
N ASN A 214 -6.95 -18.81 6.76
CA ASN A 214 -7.39 -18.26 8.02
C ASN A 214 -7.43 -16.73 7.93
N ILE A 215 -8.63 -16.18 7.74
CA ILE A 215 -8.85 -14.74 7.54
C ILE A 215 -8.99 -14.02 8.88
N THR A 216 -8.26 -12.92 9.09
CA THR A 216 -8.39 -12.06 10.27
C THR A 216 -8.53 -10.60 9.84
N VAL A 217 -9.46 -9.87 10.46
CA VAL A 217 -9.71 -8.45 10.18
C VAL A 217 -9.27 -7.59 11.36
N TYR A 218 -8.38 -6.63 11.10
CA TYR A 218 -7.90 -5.65 12.05
C TYR A 218 -8.56 -4.29 11.79
N PHE A 219 -8.96 -3.61 12.86
CA PHE A 219 -9.32 -2.20 12.81
C PHE A 219 -8.24 -1.39 13.52
N VAL A 220 -7.66 -0.43 12.82
CA VAL A 220 -6.65 0.47 13.39
C VAL A 220 -7.04 1.92 13.20
N VAL A 221 -6.65 2.78 14.14
CA VAL A 221 -6.73 4.22 13.96
C VAL A 221 -5.86 4.62 12.76
N ALA A 222 -6.43 5.28 11.75
CA ALA A 222 -5.70 5.64 10.54
C ALA A 222 -4.51 6.56 10.83
N GLY A 223 -4.67 7.46 11.81
CA GLY A 223 -3.64 8.40 12.25
C GLY A 223 -2.42 7.74 12.91
N THR A 224 -2.64 6.76 13.78
CA THR A 224 -1.62 6.23 14.71
C THR A 224 -1.24 4.76 14.49
N GLY A 225 -2.06 4.00 13.77
CA GLY A 225 -1.90 2.55 13.64
C GLY A 225 -2.24 1.78 14.92
N ILE A 226 -2.76 2.46 15.96
CA ILE A 226 -3.18 1.84 17.21
C ILE A 226 -4.37 0.91 16.95
N ASP A 227 -4.32 -0.28 17.54
CA ASP A 227 -5.39 -1.26 17.47
C ASP A 227 -6.66 -0.76 18.15
N LEU A 228 -7.75 -0.74 17.38
CA LEU A 228 -9.11 -0.52 17.88
C LEU A 228 -9.82 -1.83 18.21
N GLY A 229 -9.35 -2.93 17.61
CA GLY A 229 -9.90 -4.26 17.83
C GLY A 229 -9.54 -5.21 16.70
N THR A 230 -9.82 -6.49 16.93
CA THR A 230 -9.65 -7.54 15.93
C THR A 230 -10.91 -8.38 15.90
N LEU A 231 -11.47 -8.58 14.71
CA LEU A 231 -12.53 -9.57 14.54
C LEU A 231 -11.84 -10.93 14.38
N PRO A 232 -12.17 -11.92 15.24
CA PRO A 232 -11.45 -13.18 15.27
C PRO A 232 -11.63 -13.95 13.97
N ALA A 233 -10.67 -14.83 13.74
CA ALA A 233 -10.61 -15.68 12.59
C ALA A 233 -11.87 -16.50 12.37
N SER A 234 -12.43 -16.42 11.17
CA SER A 234 -13.34 -17.41 10.63
C SER A 234 -12.65 -18.09 9.47
N THR A 235 -12.54 -19.42 9.51
CA THR A 235 -12.01 -20.21 8.39
C THR A 235 -12.98 -20.11 7.23
N TYR A 236 -12.57 -19.46 6.14
CA TYR A 236 -13.32 -19.46 4.89
C TYR A 236 -12.60 -20.40 3.92
N ALA A 237 -13.31 -21.42 3.42
CA ALA A 237 -12.81 -22.19 2.30
C ALA A 237 -12.93 -21.31 1.04
N LEU A 238 -11.87 -20.56 0.72
CA LEU A 238 -11.74 -19.91 -0.58
C LEU A 238 -11.31 -20.99 -1.57
N THR A 239 -12.26 -21.59 -2.28
CA THR A 239 -11.96 -22.42 -3.45
C THR A 239 -11.42 -21.50 -4.55
N ARG A 240 -10.10 -21.56 -4.80
CA ARG A 240 -9.47 -21.00 -6.01
C ARG A 240 -9.87 -21.82 -7.24
#